data_AF-A0A1I4CCP9-F1
#
_entry.id   AF-A0A1I4CCP9-F1
#
_cell.length_a   1.000
_cell.length_b   1.000
_cell.length_c   1.000
_cell.angle_alpha   90.00
_cell.angle_beta   90.00
_cell.angle_gamma   90.00
#
_symmetry.space_group_name_H-M   'P 1'
#
loop_
_entity.id
_entity.type
_entity.pdbx_description
1 polymer ?
#
loop_
_entity_poly.entity_id
_entity_poly.type
_entity_poly.pdbx_seq_one_letter_code
_entity_poly.pdbx_strand_id
1 'polypeptide(L)'
;MGQEFFGKMSVLLDKRGVVAIGALLLTVLFSPAAYAACNPGADQAAFFKDANFGGSCSVRGVGNYPNANAIGLPNDSISSVKLGANVQVVLCKDVNFGGDCILLKASESFVHDNRVGNDNTTSLRVQPLGFAECIPNANQVSFYTNADFLGSCVVKEIGDYTNSGAIGLRDNSISAIHVGANVQVVVCKDIGFQGDCILVTADVPFVNDSRVGNDQISSAKVQARGTSECQPAENQASFFTNADFLGNCVVKNIGDYPTSEAIGLPNDSISSVRIGGKAQVEICTDAQFKGDCILLTSDVRFLSGDRVPNDSITALKVQPRGARDCVPRANQASFFMHADFLAPCVSLGVGDYNDHTHIGLDDKSISSLELGPGAQACICTGENFGTMCSKYTSDSPLIAENDLVSSLKVQTPGALCQAVAAPPPKGYSQLAVFNCQTEKRTVHYWTRDLTSGAPFKEEGSSPAQYDASGSCPAAASPFIIKLTNGHQIEFVAVDPGSTICGGVNDPQTGGCVVSPFTQPFLGDANGPSLTLPSID
;
A
#
# COMPACT_ATOMS: atom_id res chain seq x y z
N MET A 1 -17.52 -48.49 -62.92
CA MET A 1 -16.05 -48.67 -62.96
C MET A 1 -15.67 -49.20 -61.58
N GLY A 2 -15.57 -50.52 -61.38
CA GLY A 2 -14.42 -51.38 -61.74
C GLY A 2 -13.41 -51.31 -60.58
N GLN A 3 -12.96 -52.35 -59.89
CA GLN A 3 -12.88 -53.79 -60.18
C GLN A 3 -12.82 -54.62 -58.88
N GLU A 4 -13.07 -55.92 -59.04
CA GLU A 4 -13.05 -57.02 -58.07
C GLU A 4 -11.65 -57.38 -57.54
N PHE A 5 -11.57 -58.22 -56.50
CA PHE A 5 -10.92 -59.53 -56.62
C PHE A 5 -11.40 -60.51 -55.53
N PHE A 6 -12.02 -61.60 -56.00
CA PHE A 6 -12.38 -62.79 -55.23
C PHE A 6 -11.18 -63.72 -55.12
N GLY A 7 -10.99 -64.35 -53.96
CA GLY A 7 -10.15 -65.53 -53.79
C GLY A 7 -10.99 -66.72 -53.33
N LYS A 8 -11.45 -67.54 -54.28
CA LYS A 8 -12.08 -68.85 -54.05
C LYS A 8 -11.01 -69.88 -53.68
N MET A 9 -11.34 -70.76 -52.74
CA MET A 9 -10.73 -72.09 -52.67
C MET A 9 -11.83 -73.13 -52.47
N SER A 10 -12.04 -73.95 -53.51
CA SER A 10 -12.97 -75.07 -53.55
C SER A 10 -12.17 -76.36 -53.52
N VAL A 11 -12.50 -77.32 -52.65
CA VAL A 11 -12.14 -78.74 -52.86
C VAL A 11 -13.28 -79.65 -52.40
N LEU A 12 -13.85 -80.32 -53.41
CA LEU A 12 -14.49 -81.63 -53.52
C LEU A 12 -15.11 -82.36 -52.31
N LEU A 13 -16.37 -82.76 -52.52
CA LEU A 13 -17.01 -83.94 -51.92
C LEU A 13 -16.39 -85.23 -52.49
N ASP A 14 -16.13 -86.22 -51.64
CA ASP A 14 -16.17 -87.64 -52.01
C ASP A 14 -16.90 -88.46 -50.93
N LYS A 15 -17.61 -89.49 -51.39
CA LYS A 15 -18.52 -90.36 -50.63
C LYS A 15 -17.77 -91.55 -50.01
N ARG A 16 -18.35 -92.03 -48.89
CA ARG A 16 -18.23 -93.36 -48.24
C ARG A 16 -17.20 -93.49 -47.12
N GLY A 17 -17.69 -94.00 -45.98
CA GLY A 17 -16.86 -94.75 -45.02
C GLY A 17 -16.86 -94.19 -43.60
N VAL A 18 -17.72 -94.75 -42.77
CA VAL A 18 -17.76 -94.56 -41.31
C VAL A 18 -16.50 -95.12 -40.66
N VAL A 19 -15.78 -94.33 -39.86
CA VAL A 19 -15.13 -94.78 -38.62
C VAL A 19 -15.14 -93.63 -37.63
N ALA A 20 -15.86 -93.81 -36.52
CA ALA A 20 -15.88 -92.92 -35.38
C ALA A 20 -14.60 -93.10 -34.55
N ILE A 21 -13.88 -92.01 -34.30
CA ILE A 21 -12.92 -91.89 -33.20
C ILE A 21 -13.29 -90.61 -32.46
N GLY A 22 -13.66 -90.77 -31.19
CA GLY A 22 -14.18 -89.70 -30.35
C GLY A 22 -13.15 -88.60 -30.10
N ALA A 23 -13.54 -87.37 -30.42
CA ALA A 23 -12.95 -86.17 -29.84
C ALA A 23 -14.06 -85.49 -29.01
N LEU A 24 -13.79 -85.40 -27.71
CA LEU A 24 -14.60 -84.72 -26.71
C LEU A 24 -14.68 -83.22 -27.08
N LEU A 25 -15.71 -82.82 -27.83
CA LEU A 25 -16.01 -81.41 -28.07
C LEU A 25 -16.67 -80.85 -26.80
N LEU A 26 -15.87 -80.13 -26.01
CA LEU A 26 -16.37 -79.26 -24.95
C LEU A 26 -17.10 -78.09 -25.64
N THR A 27 -18.40 -78.25 -25.89
CA THR A 27 -19.27 -77.17 -26.34
C THR A 27 -19.40 -76.17 -25.20
N VAL A 28 -18.56 -75.13 -25.23
CA VAL A 28 -18.75 -73.92 -24.43
C VAL A 28 -20.06 -73.30 -24.92
N LEU A 29 -21.11 -73.47 -24.13
CA LEU A 29 -22.34 -72.72 -24.27
C LEU A 29 -22.01 -71.25 -24.03
N PHE A 30 -21.79 -70.48 -25.08
CA PHE A 30 -21.88 -69.03 -25.01
C PHE A 30 -23.36 -68.69 -24.81
N SER A 31 -23.77 -68.57 -23.54
CA SER A 31 -25.04 -67.94 -23.18
C SER A 31 -25.01 -66.50 -23.70
N PRO A 32 -25.96 -66.07 -24.57
CA PRO A 32 -26.03 -64.70 -25.08
C PRO A 32 -26.75 -63.80 -24.06
N ALA A 33 -26.28 -63.81 -22.82
CA ALA A 33 -26.89 -63.06 -21.72
C ALA A 33 -25.84 -62.15 -21.07
N ALA A 34 -25.60 -60.97 -21.65
CA ALA A 34 -25.00 -59.84 -20.93
C ALA A 34 -24.97 -58.48 -21.67
N TYR A 35 -25.41 -58.35 -22.93
CA TYR A 35 -25.42 -57.05 -23.63
C TYR A 35 -26.58 -56.11 -23.22
N ALA A 36 -27.25 -56.38 -22.10
CA ALA A 36 -28.34 -55.57 -21.54
C ALA A 36 -27.95 -54.81 -20.25
N ALA A 37 -26.71 -54.91 -19.76
CA ALA A 37 -26.41 -54.56 -18.38
C ALA A 37 -26.29 -53.05 -18.06
N CYS A 38 -26.12 -52.16 -19.05
CA CYS A 38 -25.81 -50.74 -18.80
C CYS A 38 -26.55 -49.74 -19.68
N ASN A 39 -27.83 -50.00 -19.96
CA ASN A 39 -28.73 -48.93 -20.40
C ASN A 39 -29.41 -48.34 -19.17
N PRO A 40 -29.08 -47.10 -18.76
CA PRO A 40 -29.69 -46.49 -17.59
C PRO A 40 -31.17 -46.17 -17.85
N GLY A 41 -32.01 -46.31 -16.82
CA GLY A 41 -33.36 -45.74 -16.82
C GLY A 41 -33.35 -44.22 -16.79
N ALA A 42 -34.52 -43.58 -16.86
CA ALA A 42 -34.64 -42.12 -16.92
C ALA A 42 -33.98 -41.41 -15.72
N ASP A 43 -34.05 -41.99 -14.52
CA ASP A 43 -33.51 -41.44 -13.27
C ASP A 43 -32.13 -42.05 -12.88
N GLN A 44 -31.39 -42.58 -13.86
CA GLN A 44 -30.11 -43.26 -13.66
C GLN A 44 -29.04 -42.79 -14.64
N ALA A 45 -27.77 -43.02 -14.32
CA ALA A 45 -26.64 -42.86 -15.23
C ALA A 45 -25.82 -44.16 -15.27
N ALA A 46 -25.23 -44.46 -16.42
CA ALA A 46 -24.33 -45.58 -16.63
C ALA A 46 -22.91 -45.08 -16.92
N PHE A 47 -21.94 -45.62 -16.19
CA PHE A 47 -20.52 -45.27 -16.26
C PHE A 47 -19.75 -46.42 -16.89
N PHE A 48 -18.85 -46.13 -17.81
CA PHE A 48 -18.17 -47.12 -18.65
C PHE A 48 -16.66 -46.96 -18.56
N LYS A 49 -15.96 -48.09 -18.55
CA LYS A 49 -14.51 -48.13 -18.48
C LYS A 49 -13.83 -47.70 -19.77
N ASP A 50 -14.46 -47.95 -20.91
CA ASP A 50 -13.91 -47.58 -22.21
C ASP A 50 -14.75 -46.47 -22.86
N ALA A 51 -14.18 -45.81 -23.87
CA ALA A 51 -14.87 -44.84 -24.69
C ALA A 51 -16.06 -45.47 -25.46
N ASN A 52 -16.95 -44.62 -25.98
CA ASN A 52 -18.12 -44.98 -26.78
C ASN A 52 -19.06 -45.98 -26.08
N PHE A 53 -19.21 -45.86 -24.75
CA PHE A 53 -20.05 -46.72 -23.92
C PHE A 53 -19.62 -48.20 -23.94
N GLY A 54 -18.31 -48.45 -24.07
CA GLY A 54 -17.70 -49.78 -24.11
C GLY A 54 -17.16 -50.26 -22.76
N GLY A 55 -16.74 -51.52 -22.73
CA GLY A 55 -16.06 -52.11 -21.57
C GLY A 55 -16.97 -52.46 -20.40
N SER A 56 -16.34 -52.70 -19.24
CA SER A 56 -17.06 -52.93 -17.98
C SER A 56 -17.80 -51.65 -17.56
N CYS A 57 -18.98 -51.79 -16.98
CA CYS A 57 -19.85 -50.66 -16.71
C CYS A 57 -20.66 -50.81 -15.43
N SER A 58 -21.15 -49.68 -14.92
CA SER A 58 -21.89 -49.61 -13.66
C SER A 58 -23.03 -48.60 -13.78
N VAL A 59 -24.26 -49.01 -13.45
CA VAL A 59 -25.44 -48.13 -13.45
C VAL A 59 -25.69 -47.64 -12.02
N ARG A 60 -25.91 -46.33 -11.86
CA ARG A 60 -26.23 -45.70 -10.58
C ARG A 60 -27.44 -44.80 -10.72
N GLY A 61 -28.36 -44.91 -9.76
CA GLY A 61 -29.49 -44.00 -9.63
C GLY A 61 -29.07 -42.70 -8.97
N VAL A 62 -30.02 -41.79 -8.78
CA VAL A 62 -29.82 -40.57 -7.99
C VAL A 62 -29.19 -40.90 -6.64
N GLY A 63 -28.08 -40.22 -6.32
CA GLY A 63 -27.33 -40.45 -5.09
C GLY A 63 -25.92 -39.86 -5.12
N ASN A 64 -25.30 -39.88 -3.95
CA ASN A 64 -23.93 -39.43 -3.70
C ASN A 64 -23.02 -40.66 -3.61
N TYR A 65 -21.97 -40.70 -4.46
CA TYR A 65 -21.03 -41.81 -4.54
C TYR A 65 -19.62 -41.29 -4.21
N PRO A 66 -19.23 -41.26 -2.93
CA PRO A 66 -18.06 -40.52 -2.46
C PRO A 66 -16.70 -41.15 -2.84
N ASN A 67 -16.66 -42.32 -3.46
CA ASN A 67 -15.43 -42.99 -3.89
C ASN A 67 -15.73 -44.09 -4.94
N ALA A 68 -14.68 -44.62 -5.56
CA ALA A 68 -14.77 -45.65 -6.61
C ALA A 68 -15.51 -46.93 -6.17
N ASN A 69 -15.36 -47.34 -4.90
CA ASN A 69 -16.08 -48.51 -4.37
C ASN A 69 -17.60 -48.28 -4.39
N ALA A 70 -18.07 -47.08 -4.02
CA ALA A 70 -19.49 -46.72 -4.11
C ALA A 70 -19.98 -46.67 -5.58
N ILE A 71 -19.11 -46.26 -6.51
CA ILE A 71 -19.39 -46.25 -7.96
C ILE A 71 -19.44 -47.67 -8.53
N GLY A 72 -18.73 -48.63 -7.94
CA GLY A 72 -18.66 -50.01 -8.41
C GLY A 72 -17.81 -50.20 -9.66
N LEU A 73 -16.84 -49.32 -9.89
CA LEU A 73 -15.82 -49.42 -10.92
C LEU A 73 -14.44 -49.21 -10.27
N PRO A 74 -13.34 -49.65 -10.90
CA PRO A 74 -11.99 -49.29 -10.46
C PRO A 74 -11.81 -47.76 -10.34
N ASN A 75 -10.93 -47.32 -9.44
CA ASN A 75 -10.59 -45.90 -9.32
C ASN A 75 -10.02 -45.38 -10.64
N ASP A 76 -10.32 -44.13 -10.97
CA ASP A 76 -9.73 -43.44 -12.12
C ASP A 76 -9.87 -44.27 -13.41
N SER A 77 -11.08 -44.77 -13.66
CA SER A 77 -11.32 -45.68 -14.79
C SER A 77 -12.57 -45.36 -15.60
N ILE A 78 -13.17 -44.19 -15.42
CA ILE A 78 -14.37 -43.81 -16.18
C ILE A 78 -13.93 -43.09 -17.45
N SER A 79 -14.29 -43.66 -18.60
CA SER A 79 -13.98 -43.10 -19.92
C SER A 79 -15.19 -42.61 -20.69
N SER A 80 -16.40 -43.11 -20.42
CA SER A 80 -17.65 -42.60 -21.02
C SER A 80 -18.84 -42.73 -20.09
N VAL A 81 -19.86 -41.88 -20.28
CA VAL A 81 -21.02 -41.78 -19.38
C VAL A 81 -22.31 -41.62 -20.18
N LYS A 82 -23.29 -42.49 -19.92
CA LYS A 82 -24.61 -42.43 -20.53
C LYS A 82 -25.63 -41.95 -19.48
N LEU A 83 -26.39 -40.92 -19.79
CA LEU A 83 -27.33 -40.28 -18.87
C LEU A 83 -28.76 -40.63 -19.24
N GLY A 84 -29.58 -40.95 -18.23
CA GLY A 84 -31.03 -40.98 -18.34
C GLY A 84 -31.62 -39.58 -18.52
N ALA A 85 -32.83 -39.51 -19.07
CA ALA A 85 -33.47 -38.25 -19.46
C ALA A 85 -33.72 -37.25 -18.29
N ASN A 86 -33.77 -37.75 -17.06
CA ASN A 86 -34.11 -36.97 -15.87
C ASN A 86 -32.92 -36.77 -14.93
N VAL A 87 -31.68 -37.05 -15.36
CA VAL A 87 -30.51 -36.86 -14.50
C VAL A 87 -29.43 -35.99 -15.11
N GLN A 88 -28.66 -35.38 -14.23
CA GLN A 88 -27.35 -34.82 -14.50
C GLN A 88 -26.32 -35.52 -13.61
N VAL A 89 -25.05 -35.48 -14.00
CA VAL A 89 -23.97 -36.14 -13.28
C VAL A 89 -22.85 -35.16 -13.01
N VAL A 90 -22.41 -35.07 -11.76
CA VAL A 90 -21.15 -34.42 -11.41
C VAL A 90 -20.08 -35.48 -11.26
N LEU A 91 -19.01 -35.42 -12.06
CA LEU A 91 -17.81 -36.26 -11.91
C LEU A 91 -16.73 -35.45 -11.20
N CYS A 92 -16.02 -36.04 -10.24
CA CYS A 92 -14.96 -35.38 -9.49
C CYS A 92 -13.68 -36.23 -9.42
N LYS A 93 -12.53 -35.55 -9.45
CA LYS A 93 -11.21 -36.20 -9.44
C LYS A 93 -10.86 -36.90 -8.14
N ASP A 94 -11.27 -36.34 -7.00
CA ASP A 94 -10.89 -36.88 -5.70
C ASP A 94 -12.08 -37.51 -4.98
N VAL A 95 -11.80 -38.19 -3.86
CA VAL A 95 -12.82 -38.73 -2.95
C VAL A 95 -13.68 -37.62 -2.34
N ASN A 96 -14.89 -37.98 -1.91
CA ASN A 96 -15.86 -37.09 -1.24
C ASN A 96 -16.16 -35.80 -2.03
N PHE A 97 -16.21 -35.88 -3.37
CA PHE A 97 -16.51 -34.75 -4.26
C PHE A 97 -15.47 -33.61 -4.17
N GLY A 98 -14.22 -33.96 -3.82
CA GLY A 98 -13.08 -33.06 -3.85
C GLY A 98 -12.39 -33.01 -5.22
N GLY A 99 -11.37 -32.17 -5.32
CA GLY A 99 -10.61 -31.97 -6.55
C GLY A 99 -11.42 -31.25 -7.63
N ASP A 100 -10.95 -31.30 -8.88
CA ASP A 100 -11.72 -30.78 -10.01
C ASP A 100 -12.98 -31.61 -10.25
N CYS A 101 -14.08 -30.93 -10.58
CA CYS A 101 -15.32 -31.56 -10.95
C CYS A 101 -15.87 -30.98 -12.26
N ILE A 102 -16.63 -31.79 -12.99
CA ILE A 102 -17.39 -31.39 -14.19
C ILE A 102 -18.86 -31.80 -14.05
N LEU A 103 -19.76 -31.05 -14.67
CA LEU A 103 -21.19 -31.36 -14.74
C LEU A 103 -21.56 -31.82 -16.15
N LEU A 104 -22.04 -33.05 -16.25
CA LEU A 104 -22.61 -33.62 -17.46
C LEU A 104 -24.13 -33.50 -17.40
N LYS A 105 -24.71 -32.79 -18.37
CA LYS A 105 -26.17 -32.70 -18.58
C LYS A 105 -26.66 -33.57 -19.75
N ALA A 106 -25.73 -34.17 -20.49
CA ALA A 106 -25.99 -35.06 -21.60
C ALA A 106 -24.99 -36.23 -21.57
N SER A 107 -25.31 -37.30 -22.29
CA SER A 107 -24.43 -38.47 -22.43
C SER A 107 -23.14 -38.08 -23.14
N GLU A 108 -21.99 -38.46 -22.58
CA GLU A 108 -20.67 -38.23 -23.15
C GLU A 108 -20.07 -39.54 -23.61
N SER A 109 -19.82 -39.67 -24.91
CA SER A 109 -19.17 -40.86 -25.48
C SER A 109 -17.68 -40.93 -25.12
N PHE A 110 -17.07 -39.84 -24.66
CA PHE A 110 -15.70 -39.83 -24.18
C PHE A 110 -15.48 -38.65 -23.23
N VAL A 111 -15.05 -38.91 -22.00
CA VAL A 111 -14.78 -37.86 -21.00
C VAL A 111 -13.41 -37.23 -21.30
N HIS A 112 -13.37 -36.27 -22.21
CA HIS A 112 -12.14 -35.56 -22.60
C HIS A 112 -11.99 -34.18 -21.94
N ASP A 113 -12.79 -33.88 -20.90
CA ASP A 113 -12.76 -32.56 -20.28
C ASP A 113 -11.38 -32.25 -19.69
N ASN A 114 -10.89 -31.02 -19.85
CA ASN A 114 -9.53 -30.66 -19.41
C ASN A 114 -9.38 -30.61 -17.88
N ARG A 115 -10.48 -30.49 -17.13
CA ARG A 115 -10.48 -30.40 -15.66
C ARG A 115 -10.51 -31.77 -15.02
N VAL A 116 -11.42 -32.66 -15.43
CA VAL A 116 -11.48 -34.03 -14.88
C VAL A 116 -10.63 -34.98 -15.73
N GLY A 117 -10.83 -35.00 -17.04
CA GLY A 117 -10.09 -35.86 -17.95
C GLY A 117 -10.53 -37.33 -17.94
N ASN A 118 -10.09 -38.06 -18.96
CA ASN A 118 -10.37 -39.48 -19.12
C ASN A 118 -9.69 -40.28 -18.01
N ASP A 119 -10.37 -41.29 -17.45
CA ASP A 119 -9.76 -42.19 -16.46
C ASP A 119 -9.16 -41.44 -15.25
N ASN A 120 -9.90 -40.45 -14.73
CA ASN A 120 -9.47 -39.63 -13.60
C ASN A 120 -10.61 -39.35 -12.61
N THR A 121 -11.75 -40.04 -12.72
CA THR A 121 -12.88 -39.85 -11.80
C THR A 121 -12.77 -40.81 -10.61
N THR A 122 -12.75 -40.26 -9.40
CA THR A 122 -12.76 -41.03 -8.13
C THR A 122 -14.10 -40.94 -7.39
N SER A 123 -14.87 -39.85 -7.53
CA SER A 123 -16.19 -39.72 -6.92
C SER A 123 -17.20 -39.08 -7.87
N LEU A 124 -18.50 -39.33 -7.66
CA LEU A 124 -19.56 -38.76 -8.50
C LEU A 124 -20.87 -38.56 -7.77
N ARG A 125 -21.70 -37.65 -8.30
CA ARG A 125 -23.08 -37.45 -7.86
C ARG A 125 -24.00 -37.62 -9.05
N VAL A 126 -24.95 -38.54 -8.95
CA VAL A 126 -26.08 -38.61 -9.89
C VAL A 126 -27.22 -37.82 -9.26
N GLN A 127 -27.71 -36.82 -9.97
CA GLN A 127 -28.71 -35.91 -9.44
C GLN A 127 -29.86 -35.80 -10.44
N PRO A 128 -31.09 -35.48 -10.00
CA PRO A 128 -32.14 -35.08 -10.93
C PRO A 128 -31.65 -33.96 -11.85
N LEU A 129 -32.12 -33.94 -13.10
CA LEU A 129 -31.80 -32.90 -14.05
C LEU A 129 -32.34 -31.58 -13.51
N GLY A 130 -31.45 -30.59 -13.32
CA GLY A 130 -31.81 -29.32 -12.66
C GLY A 130 -31.83 -29.38 -11.13
N PHE A 131 -31.29 -30.43 -10.51
CA PHE A 131 -31.13 -30.53 -9.06
C PHE A 131 -30.24 -29.41 -8.50
N ALA A 132 -30.66 -28.91 -7.35
CA ALA A 132 -30.41 -27.55 -6.90
C ALA A 132 -29.84 -27.50 -5.48
N GLU A 133 -28.96 -28.44 -5.09
CA GLU A 133 -28.51 -28.56 -3.69
C GLU A 133 -27.85 -27.29 -3.12
N CYS A 134 -27.40 -26.39 -4.00
CA CYS A 134 -26.84 -25.10 -3.64
C CYS A 134 -27.38 -23.94 -4.49
N ILE A 135 -28.57 -24.04 -5.10
CA ILE A 135 -29.16 -22.86 -5.74
C ILE A 135 -29.78 -22.00 -4.64
N PRO A 136 -29.24 -20.79 -4.37
CA PRO A 136 -29.81 -19.90 -3.38
C PRO A 136 -31.16 -19.39 -3.88
N ASN A 137 -32.08 -19.15 -2.95
CA ASN A 137 -33.27 -18.36 -3.28
C ASN A 137 -32.90 -16.87 -3.45
N ALA A 138 -33.90 -16.02 -3.76
CA ALA A 138 -33.65 -14.60 -4.00
C ALA A 138 -32.95 -13.86 -2.85
N ASN A 139 -33.07 -14.33 -1.60
CA ASN A 139 -32.51 -13.70 -0.40
C ASN A 139 -31.22 -14.39 0.11
N GLN A 140 -30.60 -15.24 -0.69
CA GLN A 140 -29.44 -16.05 -0.29
C GLN A 140 -28.32 -15.94 -1.32
N VAL A 141 -27.12 -16.34 -0.93
CA VAL A 141 -25.99 -16.59 -1.83
C VAL A 141 -25.49 -18.01 -1.65
N SER A 142 -24.80 -18.55 -2.64
CA SER A 142 -24.10 -19.82 -2.49
C SER A 142 -22.65 -19.72 -2.95
N PHE A 143 -21.77 -20.34 -2.18
CA PHE A 143 -20.34 -20.42 -2.47
C PHE A 143 -19.99 -21.82 -2.91
N TYR A 144 -19.06 -21.93 -3.86
CA TYR A 144 -18.64 -23.19 -4.47
C TYR A 144 -17.13 -23.32 -4.45
N THR A 145 -16.63 -24.53 -4.21
CA THR A 145 -15.19 -24.79 -4.19
C THR A 145 -14.54 -24.84 -5.55
N ASN A 146 -15.34 -24.88 -6.62
CA ASN A 146 -14.86 -24.99 -7.98
C ASN A 146 -15.59 -23.99 -8.88
N ALA A 147 -14.91 -23.58 -9.95
CA ALA A 147 -15.51 -22.76 -11.01
C ALA A 147 -16.75 -23.42 -11.62
N ASP A 148 -17.61 -22.59 -12.20
CA ASP A 148 -18.87 -22.93 -12.87
C ASP A 148 -19.95 -23.51 -11.93
N PHE A 149 -19.92 -23.10 -10.66
CA PHE A 149 -20.87 -23.52 -9.62
C PHE A 149 -20.79 -25.04 -9.34
N LEU A 150 -19.57 -25.57 -9.30
CA LEU A 150 -19.30 -27.00 -9.11
C LEU A 150 -18.60 -27.28 -7.78
N GLY A 151 -18.42 -28.57 -7.48
CA GLY A 151 -17.72 -29.02 -6.28
C GLY A 151 -18.58 -28.97 -5.01
N SER A 152 -17.91 -28.86 -3.86
CA SER A 152 -18.57 -28.66 -2.57
C SER A 152 -19.16 -27.25 -2.51
N CYS A 153 -20.30 -27.10 -1.85
CA CYS A 153 -20.99 -25.82 -1.83
C CYS A 153 -21.82 -25.62 -0.57
N VAL A 154 -22.09 -24.35 -0.25
CA VAL A 154 -22.88 -23.93 0.91
C VAL A 154 -23.76 -22.76 0.53
N VAL A 155 -24.99 -22.74 1.04
CA VAL A 155 -25.94 -21.63 0.90
C VAL A 155 -25.91 -20.80 2.18
N LYS A 156 -25.89 -19.47 2.04
CA LYS A 156 -25.87 -18.51 3.13
C LYS A 156 -26.97 -17.48 2.99
N GLU A 157 -27.57 -17.15 4.12
CA GLU A 157 -28.56 -16.09 4.24
C GLU A 157 -27.87 -14.73 4.48
N ILE A 158 -28.66 -13.67 4.64
CA ILE A 158 -28.13 -12.38 5.08
C ILE A 158 -27.44 -12.54 6.43
N GLY A 159 -26.22 -12.01 6.54
CA GLY A 159 -25.42 -12.10 7.75
C GLY A 159 -23.92 -11.91 7.52
N ASP A 160 -23.21 -11.85 8.63
CA ASP A 160 -21.78 -11.59 8.70
C ASP A 160 -21.00 -12.88 8.98
N TYR A 161 -20.17 -13.29 8.03
CA TYR A 161 -19.34 -14.49 8.11
C TYR A 161 -17.88 -14.09 8.23
N THR A 162 -17.43 -13.88 9.47
CA THR A 162 -16.11 -13.30 9.78
C THR A 162 -14.92 -14.20 9.45
N ASN A 163 -15.14 -15.47 9.12
CA ASN A 163 -14.09 -16.42 8.71
C ASN A 163 -14.68 -17.57 7.87
N SER A 164 -13.81 -18.37 7.26
CA SER A 164 -14.18 -19.51 6.40
C SER A 164 -14.99 -20.58 7.12
N GLY A 165 -14.76 -20.79 8.42
CA GLY A 165 -15.58 -21.66 9.25
C GLY A 165 -17.03 -21.18 9.37
N ALA A 166 -17.25 -19.86 9.51
CA ALA A 166 -18.58 -19.27 9.48
C ALA A 166 -19.24 -19.37 8.10
N ILE A 167 -18.45 -19.28 7.01
CA ILE A 167 -18.92 -19.57 5.64
C ILE A 167 -19.26 -21.07 5.49
N GLY A 168 -18.56 -21.97 6.18
CA GLY A 168 -18.81 -23.41 6.11
C GLY A 168 -18.10 -24.11 4.95
N LEU A 169 -17.06 -23.49 4.38
CA LEU A 169 -16.14 -24.11 3.43
C LEU A 169 -14.71 -24.02 3.95
N ARG A 170 -13.78 -24.78 3.34
CA ARG A 170 -12.36 -24.69 3.68
C ARG A 170 -11.87 -23.28 3.37
N ASP A 171 -10.97 -22.77 4.21
CA ASP A 171 -10.29 -21.50 3.95
C ASP A 171 -9.60 -21.50 2.59
N ASN A 172 -9.65 -20.38 1.87
CA ASN A 172 -8.97 -20.24 0.58
C ASN A 172 -9.35 -21.38 -0.39
N SER A 173 -10.66 -21.59 -0.59
CA SER A 173 -11.17 -22.63 -1.49
C SER A 173 -12.35 -22.20 -2.35
N ILE A 174 -12.85 -20.97 -2.23
CA ILE A 174 -14.03 -20.52 -2.96
C ILE A 174 -13.60 -20.05 -4.36
N SER A 175 -14.19 -20.66 -5.38
CA SER A 175 -13.91 -20.39 -6.78
C SER A 175 -15.11 -19.80 -7.54
N ALA A 176 -16.35 -19.99 -7.07
CA ALA A 176 -17.56 -19.43 -7.70
C ALA A 176 -18.61 -19.01 -6.67
N ILE A 177 -19.45 -18.04 -7.05
CA ILE A 177 -20.46 -17.42 -6.19
C ILE A 177 -21.75 -17.24 -6.98
N HIS A 178 -22.85 -17.82 -6.53
CA HIS A 178 -24.19 -17.56 -7.07
C HIS A 178 -24.94 -16.60 -6.15
N VAL A 179 -25.63 -15.60 -6.72
CA VAL A 179 -26.20 -14.48 -5.95
C VAL A 179 -27.70 -14.34 -6.22
N GLY A 180 -28.51 -14.46 -5.16
CA GLY A 180 -29.94 -14.23 -5.23
C GLY A 180 -30.32 -12.80 -5.63
N ALA A 181 -31.48 -12.66 -6.28
CA ALA A 181 -31.94 -11.39 -6.85
C ALA A 181 -32.09 -10.23 -5.85
N ASN A 182 -32.32 -10.50 -4.57
CA ASN A 182 -32.55 -9.50 -3.52
C ASN A 182 -31.33 -9.29 -2.61
N VAL A 183 -30.22 -9.99 -2.84
CA VAL A 183 -28.99 -9.85 -2.04
C VAL A 183 -27.81 -9.43 -2.88
N GLN A 184 -26.77 -9.01 -2.18
CA GLN A 184 -25.41 -8.82 -2.65
C GLN A 184 -24.47 -9.40 -1.59
N VAL A 185 -23.22 -9.68 -1.97
CA VAL A 185 -22.23 -10.17 -1.03
C VAL A 185 -20.92 -9.43 -1.18
N VAL A 186 -20.35 -8.97 -0.07
CA VAL A 186 -18.96 -8.53 0.00
C VAL A 186 -18.12 -9.74 0.38
N VAL A 187 -17.14 -10.11 -0.44
CA VAL A 187 -16.18 -11.17 -0.11
C VAL A 187 -14.79 -10.58 0.04
N CYS A 188 -14.04 -11.04 1.02
CA CYS A 188 -12.74 -10.50 1.38
C CYS A 188 -11.68 -11.61 1.47
N LYS A 189 -10.45 -11.23 1.14
CA LYS A 189 -9.30 -12.12 1.10
C LYS A 189 -8.92 -12.63 2.49
N ASP A 190 -8.98 -11.76 3.49
CA ASP A 190 -8.60 -12.10 4.85
C ASP A 190 -9.84 -12.24 5.77
N ILE A 191 -9.62 -12.78 6.96
CA ILE A 191 -10.64 -12.89 8.00
C ILE A 191 -11.08 -11.51 8.52
N GLY A 192 -12.27 -11.43 9.09
CA GLY A 192 -12.77 -10.18 9.70
C GLY A 192 -12.93 -9.03 8.70
N PHE A 193 -13.21 -9.36 7.43
CA PHE A 193 -13.47 -8.38 6.36
C PHE A 193 -12.26 -7.49 6.06
N GLN A 194 -11.06 -8.05 6.23
CA GLN A 194 -9.77 -7.42 5.94
C GLN A 194 -9.21 -7.88 4.59
N GLY A 195 -8.08 -7.28 4.20
CA GLY A 195 -7.44 -7.54 2.92
C GLY A 195 -8.29 -7.00 1.76
N ASP A 196 -7.97 -7.42 0.54
CA ASP A 196 -8.76 -7.06 -0.63
C ASP A 196 -10.20 -7.58 -0.51
N CYS A 197 -11.18 -6.72 -0.77
CA CYS A 197 -12.60 -7.06 -0.75
C CYS A 197 -13.26 -6.66 -2.06
N ILE A 198 -14.22 -7.44 -2.56
CA ILE A 198 -15.07 -7.06 -3.71
C ILE A 198 -16.55 -7.15 -3.35
N LEU A 199 -17.37 -6.32 -4.00
CA LEU A 199 -18.82 -6.43 -3.96
C LEU A 199 -19.31 -7.25 -5.14
N VAL A 200 -20.04 -8.32 -4.86
CA VAL A 200 -20.63 -9.21 -5.84
C VAL A 200 -22.14 -9.02 -5.84
N THR A 201 -22.68 -8.58 -6.97
CA THR A 201 -24.11 -8.28 -7.16
C THR A 201 -24.79 -9.19 -8.17
N ALA A 202 -24.05 -10.07 -8.82
CA ALA A 202 -24.54 -11.04 -9.80
C ALA A 202 -23.69 -12.31 -9.71
N ASP A 203 -24.11 -13.37 -10.40
CA ASP A 203 -23.38 -14.63 -10.41
C ASP A 203 -21.96 -14.47 -10.94
N VAL A 204 -21.01 -15.04 -10.22
CA VAL A 204 -19.59 -15.11 -10.59
C VAL A 204 -19.24 -16.57 -10.80
N PRO A 205 -19.22 -17.07 -12.05
CA PRO A 205 -18.88 -18.46 -12.34
C PRO A 205 -17.40 -18.76 -12.06
N PHE A 206 -16.53 -17.76 -12.04
CA PHE A 206 -15.13 -17.95 -11.65
C PHE A 206 -14.54 -16.67 -11.05
N VAL A 207 -14.04 -16.72 -9.81
CA VAL A 207 -13.50 -15.56 -9.08
C VAL A 207 -12.00 -15.38 -9.41
N ASN A 208 -11.60 -15.37 -10.68
CA ASN A 208 -10.19 -15.29 -11.08
C ASN A 208 -9.72 -13.87 -11.43
N ASP A 209 -10.58 -13.07 -12.05
CA ASP A 209 -10.26 -11.73 -12.55
C ASP A 209 -10.71 -10.64 -11.57
N SER A 210 -10.39 -10.84 -10.30
CA SER A 210 -10.73 -9.90 -9.24
C SER A 210 -9.54 -9.68 -8.32
N ARG A 211 -9.51 -8.53 -7.64
CA ARG A 211 -8.48 -8.23 -6.62
C ARG A 211 -8.44 -9.23 -5.46
N VAL A 212 -9.55 -9.93 -5.19
CA VAL A 212 -9.55 -11.03 -4.22
C VAL A 212 -8.83 -12.25 -4.78
N GLY A 213 -9.17 -12.65 -6.02
CA GLY A 213 -8.58 -13.79 -6.71
C GLY A 213 -9.18 -15.15 -6.33
N ASN A 214 -8.84 -16.17 -7.12
CA ASN A 214 -9.41 -17.52 -6.99
C ASN A 214 -8.84 -18.23 -5.77
N ASP A 215 -9.69 -18.93 -5.01
CA ASP A 215 -9.29 -19.66 -3.81
C ASP A 215 -8.56 -18.77 -2.79
N GLN A 216 -9.00 -17.50 -2.67
CA GLN A 216 -8.42 -16.52 -1.74
C GLN A 216 -9.45 -15.98 -0.73
N ILE A 217 -10.74 -16.34 -0.84
CA ILE A 217 -11.79 -15.80 0.04
C ILE A 217 -11.72 -16.45 1.43
N SER A 218 -11.63 -15.62 2.47
CA SER A 218 -11.61 -16.05 3.87
C SER A 218 -12.76 -15.47 4.71
N SER A 219 -13.43 -14.39 4.26
CA SER A 219 -14.62 -13.85 4.94
C SER A 219 -15.65 -13.28 3.96
N ALA A 220 -16.92 -13.20 4.38
CA ALA A 220 -18.01 -12.72 3.55
C ALA A 220 -19.11 -12.00 4.36
N LYS A 221 -19.71 -10.94 3.80
CA LYS A 221 -20.92 -10.29 4.32
C LYS A 221 -22.03 -10.38 3.30
N VAL A 222 -23.12 -11.04 3.65
CA VAL A 222 -24.30 -11.14 2.77
C VAL A 222 -25.32 -10.11 3.24
N GLN A 223 -25.74 -9.24 2.33
CA GLN A 223 -26.56 -8.08 2.64
C GLN A 223 -27.75 -7.99 1.67
N ALA A 224 -28.82 -7.32 2.08
CA ALA A 224 -29.88 -6.96 1.16
C ALA A 224 -29.33 -6.05 0.05
N ARG A 225 -29.77 -6.27 -1.19
CA ARG A 225 -29.28 -5.52 -2.35
C ARG A 225 -29.53 -4.02 -2.17
N GLY A 226 -28.52 -3.22 -2.47
CA GLY A 226 -28.59 -1.76 -2.37
C GLY A 226 -28.47 -1.22 -0.94
N THR A 227 -28.29 -2.10 0.05
CA THR A 227 -27.79 -1.67 1.37
C THR A 227 -26.27 -1.54 1.31
N SER A 228 -25.69 -0.70 2.15
CA SER A 228 -24.28 -0.86 2.49
C SER A 228 -24.13 -0.60 3.97
N GLU A 229 -23.12 -1.22 4.57
CA GLU A 229 -22.70 -0.85 5.90
C GLU A 229 -22.03 0.53 5.88
N CYS A 230 -22.01 1.16 7.05
CA CYS A 230 -21.47 2.50 7.25
C CYS A 230 -22.05 3.53 6.26
N GLN A 231 -23.38 3.56 6.12
CA GLN A 231 -24.05 4.67 5.43
C GLN A 231 -24.12 5.88 6.35
N PRO A 232 -23.48 7.01 6.01
CA PRO A 232 -23.50 8.19 6.86
C PRO A 232 -24.85 8.92 6.75
N ALA A 233 -25.32 9.51 7.86
CA ALA A 233 -26.36 10.52 7.81
C ALA A 233 -25.86 11.83 7.17
N GLU A 234 -26.76 12.80 6.94
CA GLU A 234 -26.41 14.06 6.25
C GLU A 234 -25.24 14.83 6.88
N ASN A 235 -25.06 14.76 8.21
CA ASN A 235 -24.00 15.45 8.97
C ASN A 235 -22.87 14.50 9.41
N GLN A 236 -22.69 13.40 8.70
CA GLN A 236 -21.68 12.39 9.02
C GLN A 236 -20.82 12.09 7.79
N ALA A 237 -19.71 11.40 8.02
CA ALA A 237 -18.91 10.79 6.97
C ALA A 237 -18.56 9.36 7.35
N SER A 238 -18.30 8.53 6.35
CA SER A 238 -17.90 7.14 6.53
C SER A 238 -16.61 6.86 5.80
N PHE A 239 -15.72 6.12 6.47
CA PHE A 239 -14.36 5.84 6.03
C PHE A 239 -14.19 4.34 5.91
N PHE A 240 -13.55 3.90 4.83
CA PHE A 240 -13.46 2.49 4.45
C PHE A 240 -12.03 2.10 4.15
N THR A 241 -11.63 0.90 4.57
CA THR A 241 -10.26 0.41 4.39
C THR A 241 -9.91 0.01 2.96
N ASN A 242 -10.92 -0.13 2.10
CA ASN A 242 -10.73 -0.51 0.71
C ASN A 242 -11.42 0.49 -0.22
N ALA A 243 -11.04 0.46 -1.48
CA ALA A 243 -11.73 1.15 -2.55
C ALA A 243 -13.21 0.71 -2.66
N ASP A 244 -14.03 1.54 -3.30
CA ASP A 244 -15.44 1.31 -3.60
C ASP A 244 -16.34 1.15 -2.36
N PHE A 245 -15.93 1.74 -1.22
CA PHE A 245 -16.66 1.71 0.05
C PHE A 245 -16.79 0.30 0.64
N LEU A 246 -15.67 -0.45 0.63
CA LEU A 246 -15.61 -1.84 1.06
C LEU A 246 -14.59 -2.05 2.19
N GLY A 247 -14.57 -3.27 2.72
CA GLY A 247 -13.73 -3.64 3.85
C GLY A 247 -14.29 -3.16 5.19
N ASN A 248 -13.40 -2.94 6.14
CA ASN A 248 -13.78 -2.39 7.44
C ASN A 248 -14.10 -0.90 7.31
N CYS A 249 -15.08 -0.45 8.10
CA CYS A 249 -15.54 0.92 8.00
C CYS A 249 -16.00 1.48 9.34
N VAL A 250 -15.95 2.81 9.43
CA VAL A 250 -16.44 3.58 10.59
C VAL A 250 -17.30 4.75 10.10
N VAL A 251 -18.31 5.13 10.90
CA VAL A 251 -19.10 6.35 10.69
C VAL A 251 -18.69 7.37 11.74
N LYS A 252 -18.39 8.60 11.31
CA LYS A 252 -18.00 9.71 12.19
C LYS A 252 -18.98 10.86 12.11
N ASN A 253 -19.25 11.42 13.28
CA ASN A 253 -20.01 12.66 13.44
C ASN A 253 -19.09 13.85 13.13
N ILE A 254 -19.67 15.04 13.04
CA ILE A 254 -18.90 16.29 13.07
C ILE A 254 -17.98 16.28 14.29
N GLY A 255 -16.70 16.56 14.06
CA GLY A 255 -15.66 16.56 15.07
C GLY A 255 -14.26 16.38 14.50
N ASP A 256 -13.30 16.53 15.39
CA ASP A 256 -11.87 16.47 15.11
C ASP A 256 -11.31 15.12 15.57
N TYR A 257 -10.63 14.41 14.66
CA TYR A 257 -10.06 13.09 14.89
C TYR A 257 -8.55 13.17 14.62
N PRO A 258 -7.75 13.57 15.63
CA PRO A 258 -6.35 13.93 15.41
C PRO A 258 -5.41 12.74 15.25
N THR A 259 -5.88 11.49 15.42
CA THR A 259 -5.08 10.27 15.24
C THR A 259 -5.95 9.14 14.68
N SER A 260 -5.31 8.09 14.14
CA SER A 260 -6.00 6.91 13.62
C SER A 260 -6.77 6.15 14.70
N GLU A 261 -6.32 6.16 15.96
CA GLU A 261 -7.09 5.59 17.07
C GLU A 261 -8.39 6.35 17.32
N ALA A 262 -8.39 7.68 17.22
CA ALA A 262 -9.61 8.49 17.30
C ALA A 262 -10.55 8.21 16.11
N ILE A 263 -9.97 7.93 14.94
CA ILE A 263 -10.71 7.48 13.76
C ILE A 263 -11.26 6.06 13.96
N GLY A 264 -10.58 5.18 14.69
CA GLY A 264 -11.02 3.80 14.92
C GLY A 264 -10.84 2.89 13.71
N LEU A 265 -9.90 3.24 12.82
CA LEU A 265 -9.38 2.37 11.76
C LEU A 265 -7.86 2.28 11.92
N PRO A 266 -7.20 1.23 11.40
CA PRO A 266 -5.73 1.17 11.38
C PRO A 266 -5.12 2.42 10.73
N ASN A 267 -3.94 2.83 11.19
CA ASN A 267 -3.22 3.96 10.58
C ASN A 267 -3.01 3.71 9.09
N ASP A 268 -3.12 4.77 8.28
CA ASP A 268 -2.79 4.70 6.87
C ASP A 268 -3.54 3.59 6.13
N SER A 269 -4.80 3.33 6.50
CA SER A 269 -5.60 2.24 5.90
C SER A 269 -6.81 2.72 5.12
N ILE A 270 -7.14 4.01 5.15
CA ILE A 270 -8.34 4.52 4.50
C ILE A 270 -8.08 4.65 3.00
N SER A 271 -8.94 3.99 2.23
CA SER A 271 -8.89 3.97 0.76
C SER A 271 -10.11 4.63 0.09
N SER A 272 -11.25 4.72 0.77
CA SER A 272 -12.45 5.39 0.23
C SER A 272 -13.31 6.05 1.32
N VAL A 273 -14.10 7.06 0.92
CA VAL A 273 -14.84 7.95 1.84
C VAL A 273 -16.23 8.25 1.28
N ARG A 274 -17.28 8.09 2.10
CA ARG A 274 -18.62 8.62 1.83
C ARG A 274 -18.90 9.84 2.68
N ILE A 275 -19.55 10.85 2.12
CA ILE A 275 -19.79 12.14 2.79
C ILE A 275 -21.28 12.49 2.72
N GLY A 276 -21.89 12.68 3.90
CA GLY A 276 -23.27 13.15 4.01
C GLY A 276 -23.45 14.53 3.37
N GLY A 277 -24.65 14.80 2.82
CA GLY A 277 -24.90 16.01 2.02
C GLY A 277 -24.64 17.35 2.73
N LYS A 278 -24.65 17.39 4.06
CA LYS A 278 -24.40 18.56 4.90
C LYS A 278 -23.03 18.54 5.59
N ALA A 279 -22.19 17.56 5.27
CA ALA A 279 -20.83 17.44 5.77
C ALA A 279 -19.80 17.76 4.68
N GLN A 280 -18.57 18.01 5.13
CA GLN A 280 -17.33 17.98 4.37
C GLN A 280 -16.26 17.34 5.26
N VAL A 281 -15.19 16.83 4.65
CA VAL A 281 -14.12 16.15 5.39
C VAL A 281 -12.76 16.70 4.99
N GLU A 282 -11.99 17.17 5.95
CA GLU A 282 -10.55 17.40 5.76
C GLU A 282 -9.81 16.13 6.19
N ILE A 283 -8.96 15.59 5.33
CA ILE A 283 -8.09 14.44 5.63
C ILE A 283 -6.64 14.88 5.55
N CYS A 284 -5.81 14.38 6.46
CA CYS A 284 -4.40 14.75 6.60
C CYS A 284 -3.51 13.52 6.70
N THR A 285 -2.30 13.61 6.16
CA THR A 285 -1.34 12.50 6.17
C THR A 285 -0.80 12.22 7.57
N ASP A 286 -0.66 13.25 8.39
CA ASP A 286 -0.01 13.13 9.70
C ASP A 286 -0.98 13.42 10.85
N ALA A 287 -0.63 12.91 12.03
CA ALA A 287 -1.38 13.16 13.25
C ALA A 287 -1.45 14.66 13.60
N GLN A 288 -2.48 15.03 14.37
CA GLN A 288 -2.72 16.40 14.83
C GLN A 288 -2.92 17.41 13.69
N PHE A 289 -3.49 16.97 12.56
CA PHE A 289 -3.80 17.80 11.39
C PHE A 289 -2.56 18.45 10.77
N LYS A 290 -1.46 17.68 10.73
CA LYS A 290 -0.19 18.06 10.11
C LYS A 290 0.00 17.33 8.79
N GLY A 291 1.14 17.57 8.13
CA GLY A 291 1.44 17.00 6.83
C GLY A 291 0.55 17.57 5.74
N ASP A 292 0.42 16.86 4.62
CA ASP A 292 -0.47 17.28 3.55
C ASP A 292 -1.93 17.05 3.94
N CYS A 293 -2.78 18.07 3.76
CA CYS A 293 -4.22 17.95 3.98
C CYS A 293 -5.05 18.34 2.75
N ILE A 294 -6.15 17.62 2.49
CA ILE A 294 -7.12 17.97 1.44
C ILE A 294 -8.55 17.97 1.96
N LEU A 295 -9.38 18.83 1.37
CA LEU A 295 -10.81 18.93 1.64
C LEU A 295 -11.62 18.10 0.62
N LEU A 296 -12.40 17.16 1.13
CA LEU A 296 -13.35 16.35 0.39
C LEU A 296 -14.78 16.87 0.63
N THR A 297 -15.49 17.13 -0.47
CA THR A 297 -16.88 17.63 -0.43
C THR A 297 -17.88 16.70 -1.09
N SER A 298 -17.46 15.52 -1.52
CA SER A 298 -18.31 14.48 -2.10
C SER A 298 -17.70 13.10 -1.85
N ASP A 299 -18.48 12.06 -2.07
CA ASP A 299 -17.99 10.68 -2.04
C ASP A 299 -16.74 10.49 -2.91
N VAL A 300 -15.73 9.81 -2.35
CA VAL A 300 -14.48 9.44 -3.03
C VAL A 300 -14.39 7.92 -3.02
N ARG A 301 -14.54 7.32 -4.21
CA ARG A 301 -14.49 5.85 -4.39
C ARG A 301 -13.10 5.26 -4.21
N PHE A 302 -12.06 6.05 -4.48
CA PHE A 302 -10.68 5.63 -4.30
C PHE A 302 -9.81 6.89 -4.12
N LEU A 303 -8.99 6.89 -3.08
CA LEU A 303 -8.06 7.99 -2.78
C LEU A 303 -6.82 7.85 -3.66
N SER A 304 -6.82 8.51 -4.82
CA SER A 304 -5.70 8.50 -5.77
C SER A 304 -5.01 9.87 -5.90
N GLY A 305 -5.08 10.70 -4.85
CA GLY A 305 -4.56 12.06 -4.90
C GLY A 305 -3.05 12.12 -4.73
N ASP A 306 -2.39 13.04 -5.44
CA ASP A 306 -0.93 13.21 -5.35
C ASP A 306 -0.48 13.79 -4.00
N ARG A 307 -1.32 14.63 -3.35
CA ARG A 307 -1.02 15.25 -2.05
C ARG A 307 -1.38 14.37 -0.86
N VAL A 308 -2.51 13.67 -0.94
CA VAL A 308 -2.91 12.67 0.07
C VAL A 308 -3.12 11.35 -0.66
N PRO A 309 -2.07 10.51 -0.75
CA PRO A 309 -2.12 9.23 -1.42
C PRO A 309 -3.10 8.24 -0.76
N ASN A 310 -3.41 7.16 -1.48
CA ASN A 310 -4.11 6.03 -0.88
C ASN A 310 -3.35 5.52 0.34
N ASP A 311 -4.06 5.08 1.38
CA ASP A 311 -3.44 4.42 2.53
C ASP A 311 -2.35 5.31 3.16
N SER A 312 -2.67 6.59 3.39
CA SER A 312 -1.76 7.57 4.00
C SER A 312 -2.42 8.47 5.05
N ILE A 313 -3.70 8.24 5.37
CA ILE A 313 -4.46 9.11 6.25
C ILE A 313 -4.23 8.71 7.72
N THR A 314 -3.73 9.66 8.51
CA THR A 314 -3.55 9.52 9.97
C THR A 314 -4.53 10.38 10.78
N ALA A 315 -4.98 11.52 10.25
CA ALA A 315 -5.93 12.41 10.94
C ALA A 315 -7.02 12.94 10.00
N LEU A 316 -8.18 13.28 10.55
CA LEU A 316 -9.27 13.89 9.78
C LEU A 316 -10.17 14.78 10.63
N LYS A 317 -10.82 15.75 9.98
CA LYS A 317 -11.91 16.55 10.55
C LYS A 317 -13.16 16.30 9.75
N VAL A 318 -14.26 15.96 10.41
CA VAL A 318 -15.59 15.98 9.80
C VAL A 318 -16.27 17.28 10.21
N GLN A 319 -16.68 18.08 9.24
CA GLN A 319 -17.15 19.43 9.48
C GLN A 319 -18.50 19.69 8.80
N PRO A 320 -19.30 20.67 9.26
CA PRO A 320 -20.41 21.17 8.47
C PRO A 320 -19.94 21.64 7.10
N ARG A 321 -20.73 21.41 6.06
CA ARG A 321 -20.44 21.88 4.71
C ARG A 321 -20.29 23.41 4.71
N GLY A 322 -19.20 23.90 4.15
CA GLY A 322 -18.85 25.32 4.10
C GLY A 322 -18.21 25.87 5.37
N ALA A 323 -17.93 25.02 6.37
CA ALA A 323 -17.02 25.39 7.45
C ALA A 323 -15.66 25.78 6.86
N ARG A 324 -15.03 26.79 7.45
CA ARG A 324 -13.68 27.22 7.09
C ARG A 324 -12.84 27.24 8.34
N ASP A 325 -11.68 26.60 8.26
CA ASP A 325 -10.68 26.64 9.30
C ASP A 325 -9.83 27.90 9.17
N CYS A 326 -9.24 28.32 10.28
CA CYS A 326 -8.38 29.49 10.36
C CYS A 326 -9.01 30.77 9.77
N VAL A 327 -10.31 31.01 9.96
CA VAL A 327 -10.89 32.32 9.59
C VAL A 327 -10.32 33.40 10.51
N PRO A 328 -9.52 34.36 10.00
CA PRO A 328 -8.86 35.34 10.86
C PRO A 328 -9.88 36.31 11.47
N ARG A 329 -9.73 36.61 12.76
CA ARG A 329 -10.45 37.73 13.40
C ARG A 329 -9.87 39.07 12.95
N ALA A 330 -10.54 40.18 13.30
CA ALA A 330 -10.16 41.53 12.91
C ALA A 330 -8.65 41.84 12.98
N ASN A 331 -7.97 41.49 14.08
CA ASN A 331 -6.54 41.77 14.28
C ASN A 331 -5.66 40.52 14.16
N GLN A 332 -6.05 39.57 13.30
CA GLN A 332 -5.33 38.34 13.03
C GLN A 332 -5.03 38.20 11.54
N ALA A 333 -3.99 37.44 11.23
CA ALA A 333 -3.72 36.92 9.90
C ALA A 333 -3.68 35.39 9.99
N SER A 334 -4.21 34.73 8.99
CA SER A 334 -4.12 33.28 8.86
C SER A 334 -3.17 32.91 7.75
N PHE A 335 -2.31 31.94 8.02
CA PHE A 335 -1.29 31.44 7.09
C PHE A 335 -1.58 29.98 6.79
N PHE A 336 -1.38 29.58 5.54
CA PHE A 336 -1.74 28.27 5.02
C PHE A 336 -0.54 27.65 4.30
N MET A 337 -0.33 26.35 4.53
CA MET A 337 0.78 25.59 3.93
C MET A 337 0.64 25.42 2.42
N HIS A 338 -0.56 25.59 1.87
CA HIS A 338 -0.78 25.43 0.43
C HIS A 338 -1.49 26.64 -0.15
N ALA A 339 -1.40 26.77 -1.47
CA ALA A 339 -2.10 27.78 -2.23
C ALA A 339 -3.62 27.69 -2.02
N ASP A 340 -4.33 28.77 -2.35
CA ASP A 340 -5.79 28.86 -2.28
C ASP A 340 -6.38 28.59 -0.88
N PHE A 341 -5.65 28.96 0.17
CA PHE A 341 -6.06 28.87 1.58
C PHE A 341 -6.33 27.44 2.05
N LEU A 342 -5.54 26.49 1.54
CA LEU A 342 -5.67 25.07 1.87
C LEU A 342 -4.81 24.69 3.09
N ALA A 343 -5.40 23.92 3.99
CA ALA A 343 -4.78 23.43 5.22
C ALA A 343 -3.56 22.53 4.96
N PRO A 344 -2.60 22.41 5.91
CA PRO A 344 -2.66 22.96 7.28
C PRO A 344 -2.60 24.50 7.37
N CYS A 345 -3.13 25.05 8.45
CA CYS A 345 -3.21 26.51 8.64
C CYS A 345 -3.09 26.93 10.11
N VAL A 346 -2.71 28.20 10.33
CA VAL A 346 -2.63 28.81 11.65
C VAL A 346 -3.10 30.27 11.62
N SER A 347 -3.85 30.70 12.65
CA SER A 347 -4.25 32.10 12.82
C SER A 347 -3.43 32.79 13.91
N LEU A 348 -2.65 33.80 13.51
CA LEU A 348 -1.73 34.53 14.36
C LEU A 348 -2.27 35.94 14.63
N GLY A 349 -2.16 36.42 15.87
CA GLY A 349 -2.49 37.79 16.23
C GLY A 349 -1.34 38.75 15.97
N VAL A 350 -1.57 40.05 16.16
CA VAL A 350 -0.52 41.07 16.06
C VAL A 350 0.69 40.69 16.93
N GLY A 351 1.87 40.62 16.31
CA GLY A 351 3.09 40.15 16.95
C GLY A 351 4.21 39.86 15.95
N ASP A 352 5.40 39.64 16.50
CA ASP A 352 6.63 39.31 15.79
C ASP A 352 6.92 37.80 15.98
N TYR A 353 7.03 37.07 14.87
CA TYR A 353 7.26 35.62 14.83
C TYR A 353 8.60 35.35 14.15
N ASN A 354 9.64 35.21 14.97
CA ASN A 354 11.03 35.26 14.52
C ASN A 354 11.49 34.01 13.75
N ASP A 355 10.80 32.89 13.90
CA ASP A 355 11.16 31.61 13.30
C ASP A 355 9.92 30.70 13.20
N HIS A 356 10.05 29.57 12.51
CA HIS A 356 8.98 28.59 12.30
C HIS A 356 8.39 28.03 13.62
N THR A 357 9.17 27.92 14.69
CA THR A 357 8.71 27.35 15.97
C THR A 357 7.64 28.22 16.64
N HIS A 358 7.64 29.52 16.35
CA HIS A 358 6.65 30.47 16.85
C HIS A 358 5.44 30.62 15.91
N ILE A 359 5.58 30.24 14.64
CA ILE A 359 4.51 30.32 13.64
C ILE A 359 3.52 29.16 13.82
N GLY A 360 4.03 27.96 14.12
CA GLY A 360 3.18 26.76 14.27
C GLY A 360 2.86 26.05 12.95
N LEU A 361 3.60 26.36 11.89
CA LEU A 361 3.67 25.62 10.64
C LEU A 361 5.13 25.26 10.35
N ASP A 362 5.37 24.31 9.46
CA ASP A 362 6.73 23.89 9.12
C ASP A 362 7.52 25.02 8.46
N ASP A 363 8.85 25.05 8.67
CA ASP A 363 9.70 26.08 8.04
C ASP A 363 9.58 26.02 6.52
N LYS A 364 9.48 27.18 5.88
CA LYS A 364 9.39 27.28 4.41
C LYS A 364 8.23 26.48 3.81
N SER A 365 7.10 26.44 4.51
CA SER A 365 5.89 25.76 4.03
C SER A 365 4.75 26.70 3.64
N ILE A 366 4.82 27.99 3.99
CA ILE A 366 3.68 28.89 3.79
C ILE A 366 3.56 29.26 2.31
N SER A 367 2.36 29.06 1.77
CA SER A 367 2.02 29.29 0.36
C SER A 367 0.91 30.34 0.18
N SER A 368 0.00 30.52 1.14
CA SER A 368 -1.09 31.51 1.04
C SER A 368 -1.46 32.11 2.39
N LEU A 369 -2.21 33.23 2.38
CA LEU A 369 -2.66 33.91 3.60
C LEU A 369 -4.00 34.62 3.45
N GLU A 370 -4.75 34.70 4.54
CA GLU A 370 -5.92 35.56 4.70
C GLU A 370 -5.70 36.59 5.82
N LEU A 371 -6.21 37.80 5.64
CA LEU A 371 -6.08 38.89 6.60
C LEU A 371 -7.44 39.26 7.21
N GLY A 372 -7.45 39.43 8.53
CA GLY A 372 -8.53 40.11 9.20
C GLY A 372 -8.59 41.60 8.79
N PRO A 373 -9.76 42.25 8.85
CA PRO A 373 -9.97 43.63 8.41
C PRO A 373 -9.10 44.71 9.11
N GLY A 374 -8.41 44.37 10.20
CA GLY A 374 -7.50 45.23 10.97
C GLY A 374 -6.08 44.69 11.03
N ALA A 375 -5.69 43.77 10.14
CA ALA A 375 -4.35 43.19 10.08
C ALA A 375 -3.66 43.50 8.74
N GLN A 376 -2.33 43.62 8.79
CA GLN A 376 -1.43 43.44 7.65
C GLN A 376 -0.40 42.37 8.01
N ALA A 377 0.18 41.70 7.02
CA ALA A 377 1.29 40.77 7.22
C ALA A 377 2.58 41.30 6.58
N CYS A 378 3.70 41.07 7.24
CA CYS A 378 5.04 41.24 6.69
C CYS A 378 5.75 39.91 6.76
N ILE A 379 6.07 39.32 5.62
CA ILE A 379 6.56 37.93 5.53
C ILE A 379 8.00 37.95 5.03
N CYS A 380 8.89 37.19 5.66
CA CYS A 380 10.32 37.23 5.36
C CYS A 380 10.89 35.82 5.10
N THR A 381 11.87 35.71 4.18
CA THR A 381 12.43 34.42 3.75
C THR A 381 13.51 33.82 4.66
N GLY A 382 13.75 34.45 5.80
CA GLY A 382 14.82 34.11 6.73
C GLY A 382 14.40 34.43 8.15
N GLU A 383 15.03 33.79 9.12
CA GLU A 383 14.72 33.98 10.54
C GLU A 383 15.05 35.41 11.00
N ASN A 384 14.42 35.81 12.10
CA ASN A 384 14.59 37.11 12.76
C ASN A 384 14.42 38.30 11.79
N PHE A 385 13.58 38.14 10.77
CA PHE A 385 13.32 39.14 9.72
C PHE A 385 14.60 39.54 8.96
N GLY A 386 15.62 38.68 8.90
CA GLY A 386 16.96 39.05 8.45
C GLY A 386 17.17 39.10 6.94
N THR A 387 16.19 38.66 6.14
CA THR A 387 16.28 38.61 4.67
C THR A 387 15.11 39.38 4.03
N MET A 388 14.91 39.23 2.70
CA MET A 388 13.84 39.89 1.96
C MET A 388 12.49 39.72 2.65
N CYS A 389 11.80 40.84 2.87
CA CYS A 389 10.47 40.88 3.47
C CYS A 389 9.47 41.55 2.53
N SER A 390 8.30 40.94 2.39
CA SER A 390 7.21 41.42 1.54
C SER A 390 5.96 41.75 2.34
N LYS A 391 5.33 42.86 1.97
CA LYS A 391 4.16 43.40 2.64
C LYS A 391 2.87 42.93 1.97
N TYR A 392 1.95 42.41 2.77
CA TYR A 392 0.62 42.00 2.34
C TYR A 392 -0.44 42.79 3.09
N THR A 393 -1.39 43.36 2.33
CA THR A 393 -2.49 44.21 2.85
C THR A 393 -3.88 43.71 2.41
N SER A 394 -3.91 42.58 1.70
CA SER A 394 -5.11 41.85 1.32
C SER A 394 -4.79 40.35 1.36
N ASP A 395 -5.83 39.53 1.32
CA ASP A 395 -5.70 38.08 1.13
C ASP A 395 -4.85 37.78 -0.11
N SER A 396 -4.03 36.73 -0.03
CA SER A 396 -3.17 36.29 -1.13
C SER A 396 -3.30 34.78 -1.29
N PRO A 397 -3.98 34.27 -2.34
CA PRO A 397 -4.13 32.84 -2.59
C PRO A 397 -2.79 32.17 -2.97
N LEU A 398 -1.79 32.96 -3.37
CA LEU A 398 -0.42 32.52 -3.56
C LEU A 398 0.51 33.68 -3.21
N ILE A 399 1.40 33.52 -2.24
CA ILE A 399 2.37 34.56 -1.86
C ILE A 399 3.60 34.49 -2.77
N ALA A 400 4.31 35.61 -2.93
CA ALA A 400 5.53 35.69 -3.74
C ALA A 400 6.67 34.85 -3.16
N GLU A 401 6.73 34.72 -1.83
CA GLU A 401 7.70 33.93 -1.08
C GLU A 401 7.23 32.49 -0.85
N ASN A 402 6.48 31.92 -1.81
CA ASN A 402 5.91 30.58 -1.72
C ASN A 402 6.97 29.56 -1.31
N ASP A 403 6.74 28.87 -0.20
CA ASP A 403 7.63 27.85 0.35
C ASP A 403 9.06 28.36 0.65
N LEU A 404 9.17 29.64 0.99
CA LEU A 404 10.43 30.28 1.36
C LEU A 404 10.33 31.03 2.70
N VAL A 405 9.15 31.08 3.32
CA VAL A 405 8.90 31.84 4.55
C VAL A 405 9.55 31.20 5.76
N SER A 406 10.35 31.97 6.49
CA SER A 406 10.97 31.52 7.76
C SER A 406 10.69 32.44 8.94
N SER A 407 10.24 33.68 8.73
CA SER A 407 9.74 34.56 9.80
C SER A 407 8.66 35.49 9.29
N LEU A 408 7.79 36.00 10.18
CA LEU A 408 6.72 36.91 9.81
C LEU A 408 6.32 37.85 10.94
N LYS A 409 5.70 38.97 10.58
CA LYS A 409 5.04 39.89 11.51
C LYS A 409 3.60 40.04 11.12
N VAL A 410 2.71 39.91 12.09
CA VAL A 410 1.31 40.36 11.96
C VAL A 410 1.23 41.73 12.61
N GLN A 411 0.77 42.73 11.88
CA GLN A 411 0.86 44.12 12.29
C GLN A 411 -0.46 44.85 12.04
N THR A 412 -0.63 46.02 12.63
CA THR A 412 -1.72 46.93 12.25
C THR A 412 -1.44 47.56 10.87
N PRO A 413 -2.48 47.88 10.08
CA PRO A 413 -2.33 48.53 8.79
C PRO A 413 -1.51 49.82 8.87
N GLY A 414 -0.55 49.96 7.96
CA GLY A 414 0.33 51.13 7.88
C GLY A 414 1.70 50.94 8.54
N ALA A 415 1.91 49.86 9.29
CA ALA A 415 3.24 49.50 9.78
C ALA A 415 4.23 49.28 8.62
N LEU A 416 5.50 49.59 8.89
CA LEU A 416 6.59 49.33 7.95
C LEU A 416 6.88 47.82 7.92
N CYS A 417 7.06 47.30 6.71
CA CYS A 417 7.55 45.95 6.46
C CYS A 417 8.95 46.06 5.89
N GLN A 418 9.96 45.76 6.69
CA GLN A 418 11.37 45.86 6.33
C GLN A 418 12.16 44.75 6.99
N ALA A 419 13.17 44.25 6.29
CA ALA A 419 14.17 43.36 6.86
C ALA A 419 14.89 44.08 8.01
N VAL A 420 15.17 43.37 9.10
CA VAL A 420 16.08 43.86 10.12
C VAL A 420 17.48 43.84 9.51
N ALA A 421 18.13 45.00 9.45
CA ALA A 421 19.51 45.09 8.98
C ALA A 421 20.37 44.09 9.75
N ALA A 422 21.14 43.25 9.04
CA ALA A 422 22.03 42.28 9.64
C ALA A 422 22.85 42.97 10.76
N PRO A 423 22.99 42.36 11.95
CA PRO A 423 23.86 42.91 12.99
C PRO A 423 25.24 43.19 12.38
N PRO A 424 25.89 44.33 12.68
CA PRO A 424 27.25 44.56 12.23
C PRO A 424 28.11 43.36 12.67
N PRO A 425 29.05 42.89 11.82
CA PRO A 425 29.88 41.73 12.14
C PRO A 425 30.46 41.90 13.55
N LYS A 426 30.26 40.90 14.42
CA LYS A 426 30.81 40.91 15.78
C LYS A 426 32.34 40.94 15.65
N GLY A 427 32.95 42.07 15.98
CA GLY A 427 34.40 42.13 16.10
C GLY A 427 34.86 41.45 17.39
N TYR A 428 36.11 41.02 17.41
CA TYR A 428 36.73 40.37 18.56
C TYR A 428 37.92 41.19 19.04
N SER A 429 38.19 41.22 20.35
CA SER A 429 39.37 41.93 20.89
C SER A 429 40.66 41.14 20.67
N GLN A 430 40.54 39.81 20.61
CA GLN A 430 41.67 38.89 20.45
C GLN A 430 41.21 37.50 19.99
N LEU A 431 42.13 36.76 19.39
CA LEU A 431 42.01 35.33 19.08
C LEU A 431 42.81 34.53 20.11
N ALA A 432 42.20 33.46 20.64
CA ALA A 432 42.83 32.48 21.51
C ALA A 432 43.01 31.18 20.71
N VAL A 433 44.26 30.81 20.46
CA VAL A 433 44.64 29.71 19.57
C VAL A 433 45.28 28.58 20.38
N PHE A 434 44.84 27.35 20.13
CA PHE A 434 45.43 26.14 20.70
C PHE A 434 46.08 25.30 19.60
N ASN A 435 47.26 24.76 19.89
CA ASN A 435 47.95 23.81 19.02
C ASN A 435 47.69 22.38 19.50
N CYS A 436 46.77 21.69 18.83
CA CYS A 436 46.44 20.29 19.07
C CYS A 436 46.69 19.43 17.85
N GLN A 437 47.77 19.72 17.11
CA GLN A 437 48.07 18.96 15.91
C GLN A 437 48.46 17.52 16.25
N THR A 438 47.96 16.56 15.47
CA THR A 438 48.17 15.13 15.77
C THR A 438 49.62 14.68 15.64
N GLU A 439 50.42 15.32 14.77
CA GLU A 439 51.86 15.08 14.64
C GLU A 439 52.70 15.67 15.78
N LYS A 440 52.06 16.40 16.71
CA LYS A 440 52.67 16.99 17.91
C LYS A 440 53.86 17.91 17.63
N ARG A 441 53.85 18.61 16.48
CA ARG A 441 54.89 19.58 16.10
C ARG A 441 54.53 21.01 16.56
N THR A 442 55.50 21.91 16.41
CA THR A 442 55.33 23.34 16.71
C THR A 442 54.64 24.02 15.54
N VAL A 443 53.60 24.81 15.82
CA VAL A 443 52.90 25.64 14.83
C VAL A 443 53.28 27.10 15.02
N HIS A 444 53.52 27.79 13.91
CA HIS A 444 53.78 29.22 13.83
C HIS A 444 52.54 29.98 13.39
N TYR A 445 52.24 31.08 14.06
CA TYR A 445 51.04 31.87 13.86
C TYR A 445 51.38 33.18 13.16
N TRP A 446 50.67 33.45 12.08
CA TRP A 446 50.86 34.59 11.21
C TRP A 446 49.56 35.38 11.11
N THR A 447 49.68 36.70 11.05
CA THR A 447 48.54 37.56 10.73
C THR A 447 48.87 38.54 9.62
N ARG A 448 47.85 38.95 8.88
CA ARG A 448 47.93 40.04 7.90
C ARG A 448 46.75 40.98 8.11
N ASP A 449 47.05 42.27 8.17
CA ASP A 449 46.01 43.30 8.22
C ASP A 449 45.58 43.68 6.79
N LEU A 450 44.40 43.20 6.40
CA LEU A 450 43.80 43.46 5.10
C LEU A 450 43.29 44.90 4.96
N THR A 451 42.97 45.56 6.07
CA THR A 451 42.48 46.94 6.06
C THR A 451 43.60 47.92 5.73
N SER A 452 44.80 47.69 6.26
CA SER A 452 45.98 48.52 5.94
C SER A 452 46.79 48.00 4.74
N GLY A 453 46.50 46.79 4.25
CA GLY A 453 47.25 46.15 3.15
C GLY A 453 48.66 45.73 3.56
N ALA A 454 48.89 45.48 4.86
CA ALA A 454 50.20 45.08 5.38
C ALA A 454 50.60 43.67 4.89
N PRO A 455 51.90 43.35 4.79
CA PRO A 455 52.35 41.97 4.58
C PRO A 455 52.06 41.11 5.81
N PHE A 456 52.20 39.79 5.66
CA PHE A 456 52.11 38.87 6.79
C PHE A 456 53.18 39.18 7.85
N LYS A 457 52.77 39.15 9.11
CA LYS A 457 53.58 39.33 10.31
C LYS A 457 53.46 38.06 11.17
N GLU A 458 54.60 37.51 11.57
CA GLU A 458 54.64 36.41 12.52
C GLU A 458 54.30 36.94 13.92
N GLU A 459 53.30 36.34 14.57
CA GLU A 459 52.91 36.69 15.94
C GLU A 459 53.66 35.85 16.96
N GLY A 460 54.00 34.61 16.62
CA GLY A 460 54.75 33.69 17.47
C GLY A 460 54.46 32.23 17.13
N SER A 461 54.78 31.33 18.04
CA SER A 461 54.59 29.89 17.84
C SER A 461 54.16 29.20 19.13
N SER A 462 53.56 28.01 19.04
CA SER A 462 53.29 27.16 20.20
C SER A 462 53.66 25.71 19.94
N PRO A 463 54.33 25.02 20.89
CA PRO A 463 54.47 23.57 20.82
C PRO A 463 53.11 22.90 20.99
N ALA A 464 53.00 21.62 20.64
CA ALA A 464 51.77 20.86 20.82
C ALA A 464 51.36 20.77 22.29
N GLN A 465 50.08 20.98 22.58
CA GLN A 465 49.56 21.20 23.94
C GLN A 465 48.86 19.98 24.54
N TYR A 466 49.40 18.80 24.24
CA TYR A 466 48.93 17.52 24.80
C TYR A 466 49.50 17.27 26.20
N ASP A 467 48.70 16.70 27.10
CA ASP A 467 49.20 16.12 28.33
C ASP A 467 49.70 14.67 28.17
N ALA A 468 50.19 14.09 29.28
CA ALA A 468 50.68 12.71 29.33
C ALA A 468 49.58 11.66 29.03
N SER A 469 48.30 12.02 29.14
CA SER A 469 47.16 11.14 28.80
C SER A 469 46.76 11.22 27.33
N GLY A 470 47.34 12.16 26.57
CA GLY A 470 46.98 12.40 25.17
C GLY A 470 45.79 13.35 24.99
N SER A 471 45.39 14.10 26.02
CA SER A 471 44.30 15.09 25.93
C SER A 471 44.83 16.45 25.47
N CYS A 472 44.10 17.16 24.58
CA CYS A 472 44.43 18.51 24.12
C CYS A 472 43.17 19.38 23.87
N PRO A 473 43.20 20.70 24.16
CA PRO A 473 44.21 21.37 24.97
C PRO A 473 44.01 20.95 26.43
N ALA A 474 45.04 20.41 27.08
CA ALA A 474 44.96 20.03 28.48
C ALA A 474 44.82 21.28 29.40
N ALA A 475 45.54 21.36 30.52
CA ALA A 475 45.58 22.59 31.33
C ALA A 475 46.43 23.73 30.70
N ALA A 476 46.68 23.69 29.38
CA ALA A 476 47.53 24.65 28.69
C ALA A 476 46.81 25.99 28.46
N SER A 477 47.56 27.10 28.50
CA SER A 477 47.01 28.41 28.12
C SER A 477 47.08 28.61 26.60
N PRO A 478 46.05 29.23 25.97
CA PRO A 478 46.08 29.52 24.55
C PRO A 478 47.12 30.59 24.20
N PHE A 479 47.58 30.57 22.95
CA PHE A 479 48.31 31.69 22.39
C PHE A 479 47.34 32.82 22.05
N ILE A 480 47.63 34.04 22.52
CA ILE A 480 46.73 35.18 22.37
C ILE A 480 47.24 36.12 21.27
N ILE A 481 46.42 36.33 20.25
CA ILE A 481 46.65 37.31 19.17
C ILE A 481 45.67 38.45 19.37
N LYS A 482 46.17 39.65 19.68
CA LYS A 482 45.31 40.83 19.82
C LYS A 482 44.90 41.37 18.45
N LEU A 483 43.63 41.71 18.30
CA LEU A 483 43.12 42.28 17.05
C LEU A 483 43.05 43.80 17.15
N THR A 484 43.39 44.47 16.06
CA THR A 484 43.33 45.93 15.98
C THR A 484 41.88 46.38 15.73
N ASN A 485 41.39 47.28 16.59
CA ASN A 485 40.01 47.77 16.52
C ASN A 485 39.68 48.38 15.15
N GLY A 486 38.63 47.86 14.50
CA GLY A 486 38.15 48.30 13.19
C GLY A 486 38.89 47.69 11.99
N HIS A 487 39.86 46.80 12.19
CA HIS A 487 40.66 46.20 11.12
C HIS A 487 40.22 44.77 10.83
N GLN A 488 40.28 44.35 9.56
CA GLN A 488 40.11 42.96 9.13
C GLN A 488 41.46 42.26 9.13
N ILE A 489 41.61 41.29 10.02
CA ILE A 489 42.85 40.54 10.23
C ILE A 489 42.67 39.12 9.71
N GLU A 490 43.47 38.76 8.71
CA GLU A 490 43.63 37.38 8.29
C GLU A 490 44.59 36.67 9.25
N PHE A 491 44.26 35.45 9.65
CA PHE A 491 45.07 34.61 10.52
C PHE A 491 45.41 33.30 9.81
N VAL A 492 46.68 32.90 9.88
CA VAL A 492 47.21 31.69 9.26
C VAL A 492 48.11 30.96 10.26
N ALA A 493 47.95 29.65 10.35
CA ALA A 493 48.82 28.79 11.15
C ALA A 493 49.66 27.90 10.23
N VAL A 494 50.96 27.83 10.48
CA VAL A 494 51.96 27.20 9.61
C VAL A 494 52.73 26.13 10.38
N ASP A 495 52.90 24.94 9.79
CA ASP A 495 53.72 23.85 10.33
C ASP A 495 54.95 23.58 9.43
N PRO A 496 56.12 24.18 9.76
CA PRO A 496 57.35 23.97 9.01
C PRO A 496 57.86 22.52 9.05
N GLY A 497 57.46 21.75 10.07
CA GLY A 497 57.87 20.36 10.27
C GLY A 497 57.07 19.36 9.44
N SER A 498 56.07 19.82 8.68
CA SER A 498 55.36 19.01 7.70
C SER A 498 56.30 18.53 6.59
N THR A 499 56.19 17.26 6.20
CA THR A 499 57.01 16.66 5.13
C THR A 499 56.79 17.34 3.78
N ILE A 500 55.62 17.95 3.58
CA ILE A 500 55.26 18.71 2.38
C ILE A 500 55.88 20.10 2.39
N CYS A 501 56.13 20.65 3.58
CA CYS A 501 56.59 22.02 3.76
C CYS A 501 58.12 22.19 3.61
N GLY A 502 58.89 21.12 3.78
CA GLY A 502 60.34 21.14 3.55
C GLY A 502 61.13 22.07 4.49
N GLY A 503 60.58 22.38 5.67
CA GLY A 503 61.20 23.28 6.65
C GLY A 503 60.90 24.77 6.48
N VAL A 504 60.03 25.14 5.54
CA VAL A 504 59.69 26.55 5.26
C VAL A 504 58.72 27.10 6.31
N ASN A 505 59.00 28.26 6.89
CA ASN A 505 58.04 28.97 7.75
C ASN A 505 57.48 30.18 7.01
N ASP A 506 56.52 29.94 6.10
CA ASP A 506 55.91 30.98 5.26
C ASP A 506 54.39 30.75 5.10
N PRO A 507 53.54 31.70 5.53
CA PRO A 507 52.07 31.57 5.43
C PRO A 507 51.55 31.65 3.99
N GLN A 508 52.37 32.03 3.02
CA GLN A 508 52.00 32.06 1.60
C GLN A 508 52.31 30.73 0.89
N THR A 509 53.04 29.83 1.54
CA THR A 509 53.33 28.49 0.99
C THR A 509 52.21 27.54 1.40
N GLY A 510 51.23 27.32 0.52
CA GLY A 510 50.00 26.57 0.85
C GLY A 510 50.21 25.16 1.41
N GLY A 511 51.30 24.47 1.06
CA GLY A 511 51.65 23.15 1.62
C GLY A 511 52.11 23.15 3.07
N CYS A 512 52.33 24.33 3.65
CA CYS A 512 52.76 24.53 5.04
C CYS A 512 51.62 25.00 5.96
N VAL A 513 50.46 25.38 5.40
CA VAL A 513 49.35 25.96 6.17
C VAL A 513 48.48 24.84 6.75
N VAL A 514 48.24 24.90 8.06
CA VAL A 514 47.45 23.93 8.84
C VAL A 514 46.18 24.54 9.44
N SER A 515 45.99 25.86 9.36
CA SER A 515 44.75 26.51 9.79
C SER A 515 43.62 26.34 8.75
N PRO A 516 42.39 25.96 9.14
CA PRO A 516 41.25 25.82 8.22
C PRO A 516 40.50 27.14 7.94
N PHE A 517 40.98 28.28 8.46
CA PHE A 517 40.28 29.56 8.35
C PHE A 517 40.57 30.26 7.03
N THR A 518 39.53 30.60 6.28
CA THR A 518 39.62 31.28 4.98
C THR A 518 39.02 32.69 4.98
N GLN A 519 38.38 33.09 6.08
CA GLN A 519 37.74 34.39 6.24
C GLN A 519 38.50 35.25 7.26
N PRO A 520 38.63 36.56 7.04
CA PRO A 520 39.30 37.44 8.00
C PRO A 520 38.41 37.73 9.22
N PHE A 521 39.06 38.02 10.35
CA PHE A 521 38.42 38.40 11.60
C PHE A 521 38.38 39.92 11.73
N LEU A 522 37.22 40.48 12.09
CA LEU A 522 37.11 41.91 12.41
C LEU A 522 37.60 42.15 13.85
N GLY A 523 38.51 43.10 14.04
CA GLY A 523 38.93 43.53 15.37
C GLY A 523 37.95 44.52 16.00
N ASP A 524 37.65 44.34 17.29
CA ASP A 524 36.91 45.28 18.13
C ASP A 524 37.55 45.29 19.52
N ALA A 525 38.07 46.43 19.97
CA ALA A 525 38.74 46.54 21.27
C ALA A 525 37.83 46.19 22.46
N ASN A 526 36.51 46.33 22.31
CA ASN A 526 35.53 45.96 23.32
C ASN A 526 34.87 44.59 23.03
N GLY A 527 35.26 43.94 21.94
CA GLY A 527 34.74 42.64 21.54
C GLY A 527 35.20 41.52 22.49
N PRO A 528 34.50 40.38 22.52
CA PRO A 528 34.93 39.23 23.32
C PRO A 528 36.22 38.61 22.74
N SER A 529 36.89 37.80 23.56
CA SER A 529 37.96 36.91 23.10
C SER A 529 37.36 35.74 22.32
N LEU A 530 37.80 35.50 21.09
CA LEU A 530 37.37 34.34 20.30
C LEU A 530 38.34 33.19 20.48
N THR A 531 37.87 32.06 21.03
CA THR A 531 38.65 30.82 21.00
C THR A 531 38.46 30.15 19.64
N LEU A 532 39.55 30.02 18.89
CA LEU A 532 39.52 29.30 17.62
C LEU A 532 39.43 27.78 17.87
N PRO A 533 38.77 27.02 16.98
CA PRO A 533 39.00 25.58 16.88
C PRO A 533 40.49 25.27 16.94
N SER A 534 40.86 24.24 17.69
CA SER A 534 42.26 23.83 17.79
C SER A 534 42.82 23.51 16.41
N ILE A 535 44.05 23.93 16.16
CA ILE A 535 44.77 23.56 14.95
C ILE A 535 45.08 22.06 15.03
N ASP A 536 44.68 21.32 14.00
CA ASP A 536 44.93 19.88 13.80
C ASP A 536 46.11 19.65 12.85
#